data_AF-A0A2W0CGW9-F1
#
_entry.id   AF-A0A2W0CGW9-F1
#
_cell.length_a   1.000
_cell.length_b   1.000
_cell.length_c   1.000
_cell.angle_alpha   90.00
_cell.angle_beta   90.00
_cell.angle_gamma   90.00
#
_symmetry.space_group_name_H-M   'P 1'
#
loop_
_entity.id
_entity.type
_entity.pdbx_description
1 polymer ?
#
loop_
_entity_poly.entity_id
_entity_poly.type
_entity_poly.pdbx_seq_one_letter_code
_entity_poly.pdbx_strand_id
1 'polypeptide(L)'
;MERKKKRGAYVALYVLVLAGLLLLIRSCAPQDIDYMLSENGIHSDQVMVVTPIDSRTHLVLYQNITADGLASGLIEQEPWSSRVTLPQDVLQDNPNEPISSHRSGYQMPDEKTFDVAYGYVHDPEITKLRLRYELNSSSEEMEADILEPSNKNEERLWYAIIQHPTTGIQLEIQGLDNGGQVIYSSQENED
;
A
#
# COMPACT_ATOMS: atom_id res chain seq x y z
N MET A 1 60.09 -9.99 25.78
CA MET A 1 59.58 -9.34 24.55
C MET A 1 58.24 -9.92 24.06
N GLU A 2 57.84 -11.13 24.47
CA GLU A 2 56.60 -11.80 23.99
C GLU A 2 55.26 -11.25 24.53
N ARG A 3 55.23 -10.64 25.73
CA ARG A 3 53.96 -10.17 26.34
C ARG A 3 53.28 -9.02 25.58
N LYS A 4 54.06 -8.12 24.95
CA LYS A 4 53.51 -7.04 24.10
C LYS A 4 52.94 -7.57 22.78
N LYS A 5 53.55 -8.63 22.22
CA LYS A 5 53.12 -9.26 20.96
C LYS A 5 51.77 -9.98 21.11
N LYS A 6 51.55 -10.65 22.25
CA LYS A 6 50.26 -11.28 22.58
C LYS A 6 49.13 -10.26 22.74
N ARG A 7 49.35 -9.13 23.45
CA ARG A 7 48.35 -8.06 23.60
C ARG A 7 47.91 -7.45 22.26
N GLY A 8 48.85 -7.22 21.34
CA GLY A 8 48.52 -6.72 20.00
C GLY A 8 47.63 -7.67 19.21
N ALA A 9 47.87 -8.99 19.32
CA ALA A 9 47.03 -10.00 18.68
C ALA A 9 45.61 -10.05 19.28
N TYR A 10 45.46 -9.94 20.60
CA TYR A 10 44.14 -9.88 21.25
C TYR A 10 43.35 -8.63 20.87
N VAL A 11 44.01 -7.47 20.77
CA VAL A 11 43.35 -6.23 20.34
C VAL A 11 42.94 -6.31 18.87
N ALA A 12 43.80 -6.85 17.99
CA ALA A 12 43.47 -7.06 16.59
C ALA A 12 42.31 -8.04 16.40
N LEU A 13 42.29 -9.15 17.16
CA LEU A 13 41.18 -10.10 17.16
C LEU A 13 39.88 -9.45 17.64
N TYR A 14 39.94 -8.67 18.72
CA TYR A 14 38.77 -7.95 19.25
C TYR A 14 38.21 -6.95 18.23
N VAL A 15 39.08 -6.19 17.56
CA VAL A 15 38.66 -5.26 16.50
C VAL A 15 38.04 -6.00 15.30
N LEU A 16 38.59 -7.15 14.90
CA LEU A 16 38.01 -7.99 13.84
C LEU A 16 36.64 -8.55 14.21
N VAL A 17 36.47 -9.04 15.44
CA VAL A 17 35.18 -9.53 15.94
C VAL A 17 34.17 -8.39 15.99
N LEU A 18 34.57 -7.22 16.49
CA LEU A 18 33.70 -6.05 16.57
C LEU A 18 33.30 -5.56 15.17
N ALA A 19 34.24 -5.51 14.22
CA ALA A 19 33.98 -5.14 12.84
C ALA A 19 33.07 -6.15 12.13
N GLY A 20 33.28 -7.44 12.35
CA GLY A 20 32.40 -8.50 11.84
C GLY A 20 30.98 -8.39 12.40
N LEU A 21 30.84 -8.10 13.70
CA LEU A 21 29.55 -7.93 14.34
C LEU A 21 28.83 -6.65 13.88
N LEU A 22 29.56 -5.55 13.65
CA LEU A 22 29.03 -4.33 13.06
C LEU A 22 28.58 -4.52 11.60
N LEU A 23 29.29 -5.36 10.83
CA LEU A 23 28.88 -5.72 9.47
C LEU A 23 27.60 -6.58 9.47
N LEU A 24 27.45 -7.50 10.44
CA LEU A 24 26.22 -8.28 10.61
C LEU A 24 25.01 -7.44 11.06
N ILE A 25 25.24 -6.35 11.80
CA ILE A 25 24.17 -5.40 12.15
C ILE A 25 23.70 -4.60 10.92
N ARG A 26 24.61 -4.28 9.99
CA ARG A 26 24.22 -3.60 8.74
C ARG A 26 23.34 -4.46 7.83
N SER A 27 23.44 -5.79 7.89
CA SER A 27 22.52 -6.68 7.18
C SER A 27 21.13 -6.79 7.82
N CYS A 28 20.86 -6.09 8.93
CA CYS A 28 19.52 -6.03 9.54
C CYS A 28 18.71 -4.79 9.15
N ALA A 29 19.20 -3.95 8.24
CA ALA A 29 18.41 -2.83 7.74
C ALA A 29 17.35 -3.35 6.75
N PRO A 30 16.08 -2.91 6.85
CA PRO A 30 15.06 -3.23 5.86
C PRO A 30 15.53 -2.81 4.47
N GLN A 31 15.16 -3.57 3.44
CA GLN A 31 15.41 -3.17 2.06
C GLN A 31 14.67 -1.88 1.76
N ASP A 32 15.29 -1.02 0.96
CA ASP A 32 14.69 0.24 0.52
C ASP A 32 13.48 0.00 -0.40
N ILE A 33 12.38 0.72 -0.19
CA ILE A 33 11.12 0.52 -0.93
C ILE A 33 11.30 0.80 -2.42
N ASP A 34 12.02 1.87 -2.78
CA ASP A 34 12.22 2.25 -4.18
C ASP A 34 13.03 1.19 -4.91
N TYR A 35 14.04 0.64 -4.23
CA TYR A 35 14.80 -0.49 -4.74
C TYR A 35 13.90 -1.71 -5.01
N MET A 36 13.05 -2.08 -4.04
CA MET A 36 12.13 -3.22 -4.17
C MET A 36 11.14 -3.04 -5.33
N LEU A 37 10.58 -1.85 -5.49
CA LEU A 37 9.69 -1.53 -6.61
C LEU A 37 10.41 -1.62 -7.95
N SER A 38 11.63 -1.08 -8.02
CA SER A 38 12.43 -1.09 -9.25
C SER A 38 12.83 -2.51 -9.69
N GLU A 39 13.14 -3.41 -8.75
CA GLU A 39 13.40 -4.83 -9.05
C GLU A 39 12.17 -5.54 -9.64
N ASN A 40 10.97 -5.05 -9.31
CA ASN A 40 9.70 -5.55 -9.84
C ASN A 40 9.22 -4.75 -11.07
N GLY A 41 10.10 -3.91 -11.66
CA GLY A 41 9.79 -3.16 -12.88
C GLY A 41 8.86 -1.96 -12.69
N ILE A 42 8.68 -1.50 -11.45
CA ILE A 42 7.92 -0.28 -11.12
C ILE A 42 8.91 0.85 -10.88
N HIS A 43 8.92 1.83 -11.78
CA HIS A 43 9.75 3.01 -11.67
C HIS A 43 9.10 4.08 -10.78
N SER A 44 9.93 4.94 -10.17
CA SER A 44 9.48 5.95 -9.20
C SER A 44 8.49 6.97 -9.78
N ASP A 45 8.54 7.23 -11.09
CA ASP A 45 7.61 8.10 -11.81
C ASP A 45 6.23 7.48 -12.03
N GLN A 46 6.11 6.15 -11.89
CA GLN A 46 4.83 5.45 -11.93
C GLN A 46 4.15 5.44 -10.56
N VAL A 47 4.89 5.66 -9.47
CA VAL A 47 4.38 5.54 -8.11
C VAL A 47 3.54 6.78 -7.78
N MET A 48 2.27 6.55 -7.43
CA MET A 48 1.34 7.61 -7.06
C MET A 48 1.22 7.77 -5.55
N VAL A 49 1.22 6.64 -4.82
CA VAL A 49 1.23 6.67 -3.35
C VAL A 49 2.04 5.52 -2.78
N VAL A 50 2.69 5.79 -1.64
CA VAL A 50 3.23 4.77 -0.74
C VAL A 50 2.75 5.12 0.66
N THR A 51 2.02 4.22 1.30
CA THR A 51 1.44 4.46 2.63
C THR A 51 1.58 3.24 3.53
N PRO A 52 1.96 3.39 4.82
CA PRO A 52 2.08 2.26 5.73
C PRO A 52 0.70 1.72 6.13
N ILE A 53 0.49 0.42 5.98
CA ILE A 53 -0.63 -0.31 6.58
C ILE A 53 -0.31 -0.62 8.04
N ASP A 54 0.92 -1.06 8.28
CA ASP A 54 1.48 -1.32 9.60
C ASP A 54 2.98 -1.02 9.61
N SER A 55 3.69 -1.41 10.68
CA SER A 55 5.13 -1.15 10.83
C SER A 55 6.05 -1.80 9.78
N ARG A 56 5.54 -2.75 9.00
CA ARG A 56 6.29 -3.58 8.03
C ARG A 56 5.59 -3.69 6.68
N THR A 57 4.29 -3.50 6.63
CA THR A 57 3.50 -3.58 5.41
C THR A 57 3.18 -2.20 4.87
N HIS A 58 3.49 -1.96 3.61
CA HIS A 58 3.13 -0.73 2.89
C HIS A 58 2.23 -1.05 1.71
N LEU A 59 1.22 -0.21 1.50
CA LEU A 59 0.46 -0.14 0.27
C LEU A 59 1.20 0.77 -0.72
N VAL A 60 1.25 0.35 -1.98
CA VAL A 60 1.67 1.16 -3.11
C VAL A 60 0.55 1.22 -4.12
N LEU A 61 0.21 2.43 -4.57
CA LEU A 61 -0.61 2.64 -5.77
C LEU A 61 0.28 3.21 -6.86
N TYR A 62 0.17 2.64 -8.06
CA TYR A 62 1.06 2.99 -9.16
C TYR A 62 0.35 2.87 -10.51
N GLN A 63 0.80 3.66 -11.49
CA GLN A 63 0.36 3.55 -12.87
C GLN A 63 1.06 2.35 -13.53
N ASN A 64 0.29 1.32 -13.87
CA ASN A 64 0.79 0.18 -14.63
C ASN A 64 0.85 0.55 -16.12
N ILE A 65 2.06 0.84 -16.62
CA ILE A 65 2.28 1.21 -18.03
C ILE A 65 1.89 0.08 -18.99
N THR A 66 2.08 -1.18 -18.59
CA THR A 66 1.82 -2.33 -19.48
C THR A 66 0.33 -2.55 -19.69
N ALA A 67 -0.46 -2.42 -18.63
CA ALA A 67 -1.90 -2.61 -18.66
C ALA A 67 -2.68 -1.31 -18.86
N ASP A 68 -1.99 -0.16 -18.92
CA ASP A 68 -2.57 1.18 -19.03
C ASP A 68 -3.67 1.44 -18.00
N GLY A 69 -3.33 1.35 -16.71
CA GLY A 69 -4.31 1.53 -15.65
C GLY A 69 -3.68 1.70 -14.28
N LEU A 70 -4.49 2.12 -13.32
CA LEU A 70 -4.08 2.24 -11.92
C LEU A 70 -4.06 0.85 -11.29
N ALA A 71 -2.95 0.51 -10.64
CA ALA A 71 -2.76 -0.75 -9.95
C ALA A 71 -2.43 -0.53 -8.48
N SER A 72 -2.60 -1.57 -7.68
CA SER A 72 -2.15 -1.61 -6.29
C SER A 72 -1.10 -2.70 -6.09
N GLY A 73 -0.29 -2.56 -5.07
CA GLY A 73 0.67 -3.57 -4.63
C GLY A 73 0.93 -3.46 -3.13
N LEU A 74 1.36 -4.56 -2.52
CA LEU A 74 1.80 -4.58 -1.12
C LEU A 74 3.28 -4.89 -1.03
N ILE A 75 3.96 -4.16 -0.16
CA ILE A 75 5.37 -4.34 0.17
C ILE A 75 5.46 -4.77 1.62
N GLU A 76 6.02 -5.94 1.85
CA GLU A 76 6.34 -6.47 3.18
C GLU A 76 7.84 -6.33 3.41
N GLN A 77 8.23 -5.55 4.42
CA GLN A 77 9.62 -5.31 4.80
C GLN A 77 9.98 -6.09 6.05
N GLU A 78 10.63 -7.24 5.86
CA GLU A 78 11.24 -8.02 6.93
C GLU A 78 12.76 -7.90 6.87
N PRO A 79 13.49 -7.97 8.01
CA PRO A 79 14.93 -7.77 8.02
C PRO A 79 15.73 -8.83 7.23
N TRP A 80 15.09 -9.95 6.86
CA TRP A 80 15.75 -11.10 6.21
C TRP A 80 15.03 -11.56 4.93
N SER A 81 13.80 -11.11 4.69
CA SER A 81 12.95 -11.60 3.59
C SER A 81 11.86 -10.59 3.27
N SER A 82 12.21 -9.51 2.57
CA SER A 82 11.20 -8.57 2.08
C SER A 82 10.53 -9.11 0.81
N ARG A 83 9.27 -8.74 0.58
CA ARG A 83 8.45 -9.22 -0.55
C ARG A 83 7.64 -8.10 -1.15
N VAL A 84 7.45 -8.15 -2.47
CA VAL A 84 6.45 -7.34 -3.17
C VAL A 84 5.38 -8.28 -3.73
N THR A 85 4.11 -7.97 -3.49
CA THR A 85 2.96 -8.69 -4.03
C THR A 85 2.19 -7.75 -4.95
N LEU A 86 2.12 -8.11 -6.24
CA LEU A 86 1.47 -7.32 -7.29
C LEU A 86 0.34 -8.16 -7.94
N PRO A 87 -0.93 -7.85 -7.66
CA PRO A 87 -2.05 -8.38 -8.41
C PRO A 87 -1.94 -8.00 -9.89
N GLN A 88 -2.51 -8.84 -10.77
CA GLN A 88 -2.49 -8.56 -12.21
C GLN A 88 -3.57 -7.57 -12.65
N ASP A 89 -4.61 -7.40 -11.83
CA ASP A 89 -5.77 -6.57 -12.16
C ASP A 89 -5.45 -5.09 -11.98
N VAL A 90 -5.98 -4.28 -12.90
CA VAL A 90 -5.83 -2.82 -12.89
C VAL A 90 -7.19 -2.16 -13.04
N LEU A 91 -7.33 -0.97 -12.47
CA LEU A 91 -8.43 -0.06 -12.75
C LEU A 91 -8.18 0.66 -14.08
N GLN A 92 -9.09 0.45 -15.02
CA GLN A 92 -9.27 1.32 -16.17
C GLN A 92 -10.16 2.49 -15.74
N ASP A 93 -9.63 3.70 -15.77
CA ASP A 93 -10.39 4.86 -15.34
C ASP A 93 -11.54 5.20 -16.31
N ASN A 94 -12.69 5.57 -15.76
CA ASN A 94 -13.81 6.13 -16.51
C ASN A 94 -14.13 7.54 -15.98
N PRO A 95 -13.59 8.60 -16.60
CA PRO A 95 -13.77 9.97 -16.12
C PRO A 95 -15.21 10.50 -16.29
N ASN A 96 -16.11 9.71 -16.88
CA ASN A 96 -17.53 10.07 -17.01
C ASN A 96 -18.35 9.67 -15.78
N GLU A 97 -17.81 8.84 -14.89
CA GLU A 97 -18.45 8.46 -13.63
C GLU A 97 -17.95 9.36 -12.49
N PRO A 98 -18.78 9.68 -11.48
CA PRO A 98 -18.34 10.51 -10.34
C PRO A 98 -17.16 9.92 -9.58
N ILE A 99 -17.10 8.58 -9.50
CA ILE A 99 -16.06 7.81 -8.84
C ILE A 99 -15.75 6.58 -9.70
N SER A 100 -14.46 6.36 -9.99
CA SER A 100 -13.95 5.08 -10.48
C SER A 100 -13.45 4.26 -9.30
N SER A 101 -13.66 2.94 -9.34
CA SER A 101 -13.25 2.07 -8.24
C SER A 101 -12.78 0.69 -8.71
N HIS A 102 -11.79 0.16 -8.01
CA HIS A 102 -11.34 -1.22 -8.14
C HIS A 102 -11.01 -1.80 -6.77
N ARG A 103 -11.01 -3.12 -6.69
CA ARG A 103 -10.66 -3.85 -5.47
C ARG A 103 -9.64 -4.94 -5.78
N SER A 104 -8.55 -4.96 -5.03
CA SER A 104 -7.54 -6.01 -5.13
C SER A 104 -7.36 -6.70 -3.78
N GLY A 105 -7.39 -8.03 -3.79
CA GLY A 105 -7.19 -8.86 -2.61
C GLY A 105 -5.78 -9.42 -2.51
N TYR A 106 -5.30 -9.52 -1.28
CA TYR A 106 -3.95 -9.93 -0.94
C TYR A 106 -3.98 -11.00 0.13
N GLN A 107 -3.31 -12.12 -0.15
CA GLN A 107 -3.07 -13.16 0.83
C GLN A 107 -1.60 -13.15 1.25
N MET A 108 -1.36 -12.87 2.52
CA MET A 108 -0.02 -12.83 3.10
C MET A 108 0.43 -14.21 3.61
N PRO A 109 1.75 -14.42 3.79
CA PRO A 109 2.30 -15.69 4.28
C PRO A 109 1.83 -16.09 5.68
N ASP A 110 1.45 -15.13 6.52
CA ASP A 110 0.99 -15.31 7.90
C ASP A 110 -0.53 -15.48 8.01
N GLU A 111 -1.18 -15.88 6.91
CA GLU A 111 -2.63 -16.03 6.77
C GLU A 111 -3.42 -14.72 6.90
N LYS A 112 -2.75 -13.56 7.04
CA LYS A 112 -3.44 -12.27 6.95
C LYS A 112 -3.95 -12.05 5.53
N THR A 113 -5.16 -11.55 5.45
CA THR A 113 -5.78 -11.15 4.19
C THR A 113 -6.10 -9.68 4.24
N PHE A 114 -5.68 -8.95 3.21
CA PHE A 114 -6.02 -7.55 3.03
C PHE A 114 -6.79 -7.40 1.74
N ASP A 115 -7.85 -6.61 1.76
CA ASP A 115 -8.47 -6.09 0.55
C ASP A 115 -8.21 -4.60 0.48
N VAL A 116 -7.78 -4.14 -0.69
CA VAL A 116 -7.53 -2.73 -0.96
C VAL A 116 -8.57 -2.29 -1.97
N ALA A 117 -9.42 -1.35 -1.58
CA ALA A 117 -10.30 -0.62 -2.48
C ALA A 117 -9.62 0.70 -2.86
N TYR A 118 -9.61 1.05 -4.14
CA TYR A 118 -8.91 2.24 -4.62
C TYR A 118 -9.50 2.75 -5.93
N GLY A 119 -9.22 4.01 -6.27
CA GLY A 119 -9.58 4.57 -7.56
C GLY A 119 -9.52 6.10 -7.59
N TYR A 120 -10.36 6.71 -8.42
CA TYR A 120 -10.37 8.16 -8.66
C TYR A 120 -11.69 8.79 -8.26
N VAL A 121 -11.65 10.04 -7.78
CA VAL A 121 -12.82 10.89 -7.49
C VAL A 121 -12.87 12.04 -8.48
N HIS A 122 -13.77 11.93 -9.44
CA HIS A 122 -13.93 12.87 -10.54
C HIS A 122 -14.87 14.02 -10.21
N ASP A 123 -15.90 13.75 -9.39
CA ASP A 123 -16.87 14.79 -9.01
C ASP A 123 -16.31 15.70 -7.89
N PRO A 124 -16.03 16.99 -8.19
CA PRO A 124 -15.44 17.92 -7.22
C PRO A 124 -16.33 18.21 -6.01
N GLU A 125 -17.64 17.93 -6.07
CA GLU A 125 -18.55 18.09 -4.94
C GLU A 125 -18.37 16.99 -3.89
N ILE A 126 -17.82 15.83 -4.29
CA ILE A 126 -17.48 14.74 -3.37
C ILE A 126 -16.22 15.12 -2.61
N THR A 127 -16.35 15.23 -1.28
CA THR A 127 -15.25 15.61 -0.37
C THR A 127 -14.90 14.53 0.63
N LYS A 128 -15.76 13.51 0.78
CA LYS A 128 -15.51 12.32 1.59
C LYS A 128 -16.04 11.09 0.89
N LEU A 129 -15.36 9.98 1.12
CA LEU A 129 -15.81 8.66 0.68
C LEU A 129 -16.08 7.79 1.89
N ARG A 130 -17.26 7.21 1.94
CA ARG A 130 -17.60 6.18 2.93
C ARG A 130 -17.78 4.86 2.23
N LEU A 131 -17.14 3.84 2.77
CA LEU A 131 -17.30 2.48 2.32
C LEU A 131 -18.12 1.72 3.35
N ARG A 132 -19.13 0.99 2.87
CA ARG A 132 -19.89 0.05 3.67
C ARG A 132 -19.70 -1.34 3.09
N TYR A 133 -19.38 -2.30 3.93
CA TYR A 133 -19.19 -3.69 3.52
C TYR A 133 -19.82 -4.65 4.51
N GLU A 134 -20.41 -5.73 3.99
CA GLU A 134 -21.09 -6.76 4.78
C GLU A 134 -20.17 -7.92 5.14
N LEU A 135 -19.84 -8.07 6.42
CA LEU A 135 -19.29 -9.31 6.96
C LEU A 135 -20.40 -10.33 7.22
N ASN A 136 -20.03 -11.61 7.38
CA ASN A 136 -20.96 -12.74 7.58
C ASN A 136 -22.08 -12.52 8.63
N SER A 137 -21.91 -11.61 9.59
CA SER A 137 -22.88 -11.33 10.65
C SER A 137 -23.09 -9.84 10.97
N SER A 138 -22.46 -8.92 10.25
CA SER A 138 -22.53 -7.49 10.53
C SER A 138 -22.10 -6.66 9.33
N SER A 139 -22.60 -5.43 9.21
CA SER A 139 -22.01 -4.44 8.33
C SER A 139 -20.99 -3.59 9.08
N GLU A 140 -19.91 -3.23 8.40
CA GLU A 140 -18.95 -2.25 8.87
C GLU A 140 -18.93 -1.05 7.93
N GLU A 141 -18.67 0.12 8.49
CA GLU A 141 -18.48 1.36 7.76
C GLU A 141 -17.07 1.90 8.03
N MET A 142 -16.41 2.39 6.98
CA MET A 142 -15.14 3.08 7.10
C MET A 142 -15.08 4.28 6.17
N GLU A 143 -14.24 5.26 6.51
CA GLU A 143 -13.92 6.38 5.64
C GLU A 143 -12.69 6.01 4.79
N ALA A 144 -12.74 6.30 3.49
CA ALA A 144 -11.59 6.18 2.60
C ALA A 144 -10.72 7.43 2.71
N ASP A 145 -9.42 7.24 2.52
CA ASP A 145 -8.49 8.33 2.33
C ASP A 145 -8.66 8.89 0.91
N ILE A 146 -8.98 10.17 0.80
CA ILE A 146 -8.89 10.92 -0.46
C ILE A 146 -7.59 11.72 -0.43
N LEU A 147 -6.77 11.52 -1.45
CA LEU A 147 -5.51 12.21 -1.64
C LEU A 147 -5.74 13.46 -2.49
N GLU A 148 -5.46 14.61 -1.91
CA GLU A 148 -5.45 15.87 -2.64
C GLU A 148 -4.27 15.87 -3.62
N PRO A 149 -4.52 16.15 -4.91
CA PRO A 149 -3.48 16.14 -5.92
C PRO A 149 -2.46 17.26 -5.67
N SER A 150 -1.22 17.03 -6.09
CA SER A 150 -0.18 18.06 -6.00
C SER A 150 -0.42 19.19 -7.00
N ASN A 151 -1.13 18.89 -8.09
CA ASN A 151 -1.53 19.85 -9.11
C ASN A 151 -3.05 19.82 -9.34
N LYS A 152 -3.66 20.97 -9.60
CA LYS A 152 -5.11 21.09 -9.88
C LYS A 152 -5.60 20.34 -11.12
N ASN A 153 -4.68 19.88 -11.96
CA ASN A 153 -4.98 19.12 -13.17
C ASN A 153 -4.83 17.60 -12.99
N GLU A 154 -4.41 17.15 -11.81
CA GLU A 154 -4.34 15.73 -11.47
C GLU A 154 -5.66 15.30 -10.83
N GLU A 155 -6.04 14.06 -11.08
CA GLU A 155 -7.24 13.45 -10.51
C GLU A 155 -7.03 13.16 -9.02
N ARG A 156 -8.12 13.24 -8.23
CA ARG A 156 -8.07 12.91 -6.80
C ARG A 156 -8.08 11.41 -6.65
N LEU A 157 -6.96 10.85 -6.21
CA LEU A 157 -6.82 9.44 -5.91
C LEU A 157 -7.48 9.13 -4.56
N TRP A 158 -8.09 7.96 -4.41
CA TRP A 158 -8.59 7.50 -3.13
C TRP A 158 -8.24 6.04 -2.87
N TYR A 159 -8.16 5.66 -1.59
CA TYR A 159 -7.99 4.28 -1.19
C TYR A 159 -8.56 3.97 0.20
N ALA A 160 -8.82 2.68 0.44
CA ALA A 160 -9.18 2.12 1.74
C ALA A 160 -8.56 0.73 1.88
N ILE A 161 -8.06 0.43 3.09
CA ILE A 161 -7.46 -0.86 3.43
C ILE A 161 -8.42 -1.60 4.37
N ILE A 162 -8.91 -2.76 3.95
CA ILE A 162 -9.84 -3.62 4.68
C ILE A 162 -9.06 -4.85 5.16
N GLN A 163 -8.97 -5.03 6.48
CA GLN A 163 -8.14 -6.08 7.11
C GLN A 163 -8.87 -7.44 7.27
N HIS A 164 -10.00 -7.62 6.60
CA HIS A 164 -10.78 -8.84 6.61
C HIS A 164 -10.94 -9.34 5.17
N PRO A 165 -10.96 -10.67 4.94
CA PRO A 165 -11.19 -11.20 3.61
C PRO A 165 -12.62 -10.88 3.19
N THR A 166 -12.76 -10.12 2.10
CA THR A 166 -14.05 -9.66 1.57
C THR A 166 -14.53 -10.44 0.36
N THR A 167 -13.95 -11.61 0.08
CA THR A 167 -14.43 -12.48 -1.01
C THR A 167 -15.92 -12.79 -0.85
N GLY A 168 -16.75 -12.22 -1.73
CA GLY A 168 -18.21 -12.34 -1.72
C GLY A 168 -18.97 -11.17 -1.07
N ILE A 169 -18.28 -10.16 -0.54
CA ILE A 169 -18.88 -9.01 0.13
C ILE A 169 -19.20 -7.91 -0.90
N GLN A 170 -20.42 -7.39 -0.84
CA GLN A 170 -20.81 -6.16 -1.53
C GLN A 170 -20.14 -4.96 -0.86
N LEU A 171 -19.37 -4.22 -1.65
CA LEU A 171 -18.76 -2.96 -1.25
C LEU A 171 -19.64 -1.84 -1.79
N GLU A 172 -20.31 -1.12 -0.91
CA GLU A 172 -21.02 0.10 -1.25
C GLU A 172 -20.09 1.29 -1.02
N ILE A 173 -19.96 2.14 -2.04
CA ILE A 173 -19.18 3.37 -2.00
C ILE A 173 -20.16 4.53 -2.01
N GLN A 174 -20.11 5.36 -0.99
CA GLN A 174 -20.88 6.58 -0.88
C GLN A 174 -19.96 7.79 -1.00
N GLY A 175 -20.29 8.71 -1.90
CA GLY A 175 -19.66 10.01 -2.01
C GLY A 175 -20.45 11.05 -1.25
N LEU A 176 -19.81 11.76 -0.34
CA LEU A 176 -20.43 12.78 0.50
C LEU A 176 -19.89 14.18 0.19
N ASP A 177 -20.78 15.16 0.23
CA ASP A 177 -20.42 16.58 0.11
C ASP A 177 -19.82 17.15 1.41
N ASN A 178 -19.44 18.43 1.38
CA ASN A 178 -18.91 19.14 2.57
C ASN A 178 -19.91 19.22 3.72
N GLY A 179 -21.21 19.10 3.44
CA GLY A 179 -22.28 19.06 4.44
C GLY A 179 -22.48 17.67 5.06
N GLY A 180 -21.83 16.63 4.53
CA GLY A 180 -22.03 15.24 4.91
C GLY A 180 -23.28 14.60 4.29
N GLN A 181 -23.86 15.21 3.26
CA GLN A 181 -24.94 14.63 2.47
C GLN A 181 -24.37 13.64 1.46
N VAL A 182 -24.98 12.46 1.35
CA VAL A 182 -24.66 11.49 0.29
C VAL A 182 -25.17 12.04 -1.04
N ILE A 183 -24.25 12.28 -1.97
CA ILE A 183 -24.51 12.78 -3.32
C ILE A 183 -24.18 11.73 -4.40
N TYR A 184 -23.54 10.63 -4.02
CA TYR A 184 -23.30 9.46 -4.85
C TYR A 184 -23.45 8.18 -4.02
N SER A 185 -24.02 7.13 -4.61
CA SER A 185 -23.92 5.76 -4.09
C SER A 185 -23.71 4.79 -5.25
N SER A 186 -22.82 3.81 -5.06
CA SER A 186 -22.53 2.77 -6.05
C SER A 186 -23.57 1.65 -6.10
N GLN A 187 -24.46 1.55 -5.11
CA GLN A 187 -25.64 0.68 -5.20
C GLN A 187 -26.71 1.43 -5.99
N GLU A 188 -27.02 0.93 -7.19
CA GLU A 188 -28.26 1.30 -7.88
C GLU A 188 -29.41 1.05 -6.91
N ASN A 189 -30.16 2.10 -6.55
CA ASN A 189 -31.48 1.90 -5.98
C ASN A 189 -32.28 1.16 -7.07
N GLU A 190 -32.51 -0.13 -6.89
CA GLU A 190 -33.61 -0.81 -7.57
C GLU A 190 -34.91 -0.13 -7.07
N ASP A 191 -35.37 0.88 -7.81
CA ASP A 191 -36.73 1.43 -7.73
C ASP A 191 -37.75 0.47 -8.39
#